data_AF-A0A3G4W735-F1
#
_entry.id   AF-A0A3G4W735-F1
#
_cell.length_a   1.000
_cell.length_b   1.000
_cell.length_c   1.000
_cell.angle_alpha   90.00
_cell.angle_beta   90.00
_cell.angle_gamma   90.00
#
_symmetry.space_group_name_H-M   'P 1'
#
loop_
_entity.id
_entity.type
_entity.pdbx_description
1 polymer ?
#
loop_
_entity_poly.entity_id
_entity_poly.type
_entity_poly.pdbx_seq_one_letter_code
_entity_poly.pdbx_strand_id
1 'polypeptide(L)'
;MTAPRTLDTEQARTHLHELIVLDVRTPGEYASGHLPGAHNIPLDHLDRALPDIHHASRRGDILVVCASGARSENACHTLAAHGITTATLTGGTTAWAADGHTLHHPDSARRTAWNMERQVRLTAGAVVLTGLALGRLRPAFRLASAGIAGGLVYAALTNTCGMASLLAKLPHNRPRQGDLEATLAALRNH
;
A
#
# COMPACT_ATOMS: atom_id res chain seq x y z
N MET A 1 -30.58 -1.74 3.46
CA MET A 1 -29.12 -1.59 3.24
C MET A 1 -28.63 -0.58 4.25
N THR A 2 -27.87 -1.01 5.25
CA THR A 2 -27.33 -0.12 6.28
C THR A 2 -26.13 0.61 5.68
N ALA A 3 -26.18 1.94 5.65
CA ALA A 3 -25.03 2.73 5.19
C ALA A 3 -23.83 2.48 6.13
N PRO A 4 -22.60 2.40 5.60
CA PRO A 4 -21.42 2.22 6.44
C PRO A 4 -21.30 3.41 7.39
N ARG A 5 -20.99 3.12 8.66
CA ARG A 5 -20.77 4.16 9.67
C ARG A 5 -19.44 4.86 9.34
N THR A 6 -19.43 6.18 9.25
CA THR A 6 -18.19 6.92 9.03
C THR A 6 -17.65 7.41 10.38
N LEU A 7 -16.37 7.13 10.66
CA LEU A 7 -15.64 7.66 11.80
C LEU A 7 -14.67 8.75 11.34
N ASP A 8 -14.52 9.80 12.14
CA ASP A 8 -13.40 10.73 11.99
C ASP A 8 -12.12 10.15 12.61
N THR A 9 -11.00 10.84 12.40
CA THR A 9 -9.67 10.41 12.85
C THR A 9 -9.56 10.33 14.38
N GLU A 10 -10.19 11.25 15.10
CA GLU A 10 -10.12 11.32 16.56
C GLU A 10 -11.02 10.27 17.25
N GLN A 11 -12.21 10.02 16.70
CA GLN A 11 -13.10 8.94 17.08
C GLN A 11 -12.43 7.59 16.84
N ALA A 12 -11.85 7.38 15.66
CA ALA A 12 -11.14 6.16 15.34
C ALA A 12 -9.93 5.96 16.28
N ARG A 13 -9.22 7.03 16.65
CA ARG A 13 -8.09 6.96 17.59
C ARG A 13 -8.52 6.56 19.00
N THR A 14 -9.62 7.12 19.49
CA THR A 14 -10.13 6.84 20.84
C THR A 14 -10.58 5.39 20.97
N HIS A 15 -11.26 4.87 19.95
CA HIS A 15 -11.81 3.51 19.94
C HIS A 15 -10.91 2.48 19.26
N LEU A 16 -9.70 2.83 18.84
CA LEU A 16 -8.85 1.96 18.03
C LEU A 16 -8.61 0.57 18.65
N HIS A 17 -8.56 0.52 19.98
CA HIS A 17 -8.32 -0.70 20.76
C HIS A 17 -9.53 -1.65 20.80
N GLU A 18 -10.73 -1.16 20.49
CA GLU A 18 -11.99 -1.92 20.43
C GLU A 18 -12.35 -2.32 18.99
N LEU A 19 -11.66 -1.73 18.01
CA LEU A 19 -11.93 -1.88 16.59
C LEU A 19 -10.99 -2.89 15.93
N ILE A 20 -11.55 -3.73 15.07
CA ILE A 20 -10.78 -4.57 14.17
C ILE A 20 -10.50 -3.75 12.91
N VAL A 21 -9.26 -3.26 12.77
CA VAL A 21 -8.89 -2.39 11.66
C VAL A 21 -8.44 -3.22 10.45
N LEU A 22 -9.13 -3.07 9.32
CA LEU A 22 -8.81 -3.72 8.05
C LEU A 22 -8.29 -2.69 7.05
N ASP A 23 -7.04 -2.82 6.63
CA ASP A 23 -6.45 -1.99 5.59
C ASP A 23 -6.58 -2.67 4.22
N VAL A 24 -7.41 -2.08 3.34
CA VAL A 24 -7.70 -2.63 2.01
C VAL A 24 -6.76 -2.13 0.91
N ARG A 25 -5.70 -1.40 1.29
CA ARG A 25 -4.67 -0.96 0.34
C ARG A 25 -3.76 -2.13 -0.07
N THR A 26 -2.93 -1.86 -1.07
CA THR A 26 -1.90 -2.82 -1.45
C THR A 26 -0.89 -3.02 -0.32
N PRO A 27 -0.19 -4.17 -0.25
CA PRO A 27 0.81 -4.42 0.78
C PRO A 27 1.97 -3.42 0.76
N GLY A 28 2.33 -2.90 -0.41
CA GLY A 28 3.35 -1.86 -0.53
C GLY A 28 2.92 -0.55 0.12
N GLU A 29 1.66 -0.14 -0.04
CA GLU A 29 1.09 1.02 0.66
C GLU A 29 1.00 0.77 2.17
N TYR A 30 0.51 -0.40 2.58
CA TYR A 30 0.45 -0.79 4.00
C TYR A 30 1.85 -0.79 4.67
N ALA A 31 2.85 -1.32 3.96
CA ALA A 31 4.24 -1.36 4.42
C ALA A 31 4.85 0.05 4.59
N SER A 32 4.41 1.02 3.78
CA SER A 32 4.87 2.41 3.87
C SER A 32 4.33 3.17 5.09
N GLY A 33 3.34 2.62 5.78
CA GLY A 33 2.74 3.19 6.98
C GLY A 33 1.24 2.91 7.05
N HIS A 34 0.76 2.36 8.17
CA HIS A 34 -0.64 1.99 8.41
C HIS A 34 -1.06 2.30 9.86
N LEU A 35 -2.37 2.23 10.13
CA LEU A 35 -2.90 2.46 11.48
C LEU A 35 -2.41 1.36 12.45
N PRO A 36 -2.14 1.67 13.72
CA PRO A 36 -1.74 0.66 14.71
C PRO A 36 -2.75 -0.49 14.79
N GLY A 37 -2.26 -1.73 14.77
CA GLY A 37 -3.10 -2.93 14.84
C GLY A 37 -3.86 -3.28 13.55
N ALA A 38 -3.65 -2.55 12.45
CA ALA A 38 -4.37 -2.84 11.21
C ALA A 38 -3.90 -4.14 10.54
N HIS A 39 -4.86 -4.92 10.03
CA HIS A 39 -4.63 -6.11 9.23
C HIS A 39 -4.75 -5.79 7.74
N ASN A 40 -3.73 -6.11 6.94
CA ASN A 40 -3.77 -5.85 5.51
C ASN A 40 -4.57 -6.94 4.77
N ILE A 41 -5.71 -6.57 4.19
CA ILE A 41 -6.51 -7.42 3.30
C ILE A 41 -6.77 -6.61 2.03
N PRO A 42 -5.89 -6.70 1.02
CA PRO A 42 -6.06 -5.98 -0.24
C PRO A 42 -7.46 -6.19 -0.85
N LEU A 43 -8.02 -5.14 -1.45
CA LEU A 43 -9.38 -5.15 -1.99
C LEU A 43 -9.63 -6.32 -2.98
N ASP A 44 -8.61 -6.71 -3.76
CA ASP A 44 -8.63 -7.84 -4.70
C ASP A 44 -8.67 -9.23 -4.03
N HIS A 45 -8.45 -9.29 -2.72
CA HIS A 45 -8.52 -10.50 -1.90
C HIS A 45 -9.67 -10.50 -0.92
N LEU A 46 -10.53 -9.47 -0.94
CA LEU A 46 -11.64 -9.31 -0.01
C LEU A 46 -12.61 -10.51 -0.07
N ASP A 47 -12.97 -10.96 -1.27
CA ASP A 47 -13.91 -12.09 -1.46
C ASP A 47 -13.39 -13.39 -0.83
N ARG A 48 -12.08 -13.63 -0.93
CA ARG A 48 -11.45 -14.82 -0.34
C ARG A 48 -11.40 -14.72 1.19
N ALA A 49 -11.26 -13.51 1.73
CA ALA A 49 -11.17 -13.25 3.16
C ALA A 49 -12.55 -13.15 3.84
N LEU A 50 -13.66 -13.11 3.08
CA LEU A 50 -15.02 -12.97 3.61
C LEU A 50 -15.35 -13.88 4.81
N PRO A 51 -15.04 -15.20 4.79
CA PRO A 51 -15.36 -16.08 5.92
C PRO A 51 -14.64 -15.66 7.21
N ASP A 52 -13.39 -15.21 7.09
CA ASP A 52 -12.56 -14.80 8.22
C ASP A 52 -12.97 -13.42 8.74
N ILE A 53 -13.32 -12.49 7.84
CA ILE A 53 -13.88 -11.18 8.19
C ILE A 53 -15.23 -11.36 8.89
N HIS A 54 -16.08 -12.26 8.41
CA HIS A 54 -17.36 -12.56 9.05
C HIS A 54 -17.20 -13.20 10.43
N HIS A 55 -16.14 -13.98 10.65
CA HIS A 55 -15.79 -14.47 11.98
C HIS A 55 -15.36 -13.32 12.90
N ALA A 56 -14.48 -12.45 12.42
CA ALA A 56 -13.98 -11.30 13.15
C ALA A 56 -15.11 -10.32 13.52
N SER A 57 -16.07 -10.08 12.61
CA SER A 57 -17.20 -9.16 12.84
C SER A 57 -18.14 -9.60 13.96
N ARG A 58 -18.09 -10.86 14.39
CA ARG A 58 -18.86 -11.35 15.55
C ARG A 58 -18.21 -10.99 16.89
N ARG A 59 -16.93 -10.61 16.90
CA ARG A 59 -16.16 -10.33 18.11
C ARG A 59 -15.94 -8.83 18.35
N GLY A 60 -16.06 -8.01 17.32
CA GLY A 60 -15.85 -6.58 17.42
C GLY A 60 -16.27 -5.83 16.15
N ASP A 61 -16.36 -4.51 16.28
CA ASP A 61 -16.69 -3.61 15.17
C ASP A 61 -15.50 -3.51 14.20
N ILE A 62 -15.79 -3.59 12.91
CA ILE A 62 -14.76 -3.56 11.86
C ILE A 62 -14.62 -2.15 11.31
N LEU A 63 -13.41 -1.61 11.35
CA LEU A 63 -13.04 -0.36 10.69
C LEU A 63 -12.25 -0.66 9.41
N VAL A 64 -12.82 -0.35 8.25
CA VAL A 64 -12.16 -0.52 6.95
C VAL A 64 -11.49 0.79 6.56
N VAL A 65 -10.21 0.70 6.20
CA VAL A 65 -9.38 1.86 5.90
C VAL A 65 -8.71 1.71 4.55
N CYS A 66 -8.63 2.80 3.81
CA CYS A 66 -7.79 2.91 2.63
C CYS A 66 -7.02 4.25 2.62
N ALA A 67 -6.43 4.63 1.50
CA ALA A 67 -5.63 5.85 1.43
C ALA A 67 -6.44 7.13 1.68
N SER A 68 -7.62 7.24 1.07
CA SER A 68 -8.43 8.48 1.04
C SER A 68 -9.91 8.31 1.41
N GLY A 69 -10.41 7.08 1.52
CA GLY A 69 -11.83 6.74 1.78
C GLY A 69 -12.53 5.99 0.64
N ALA A 70 -12.14 6.22 -0.62
CA ALA A 70 -12.88 5.68 -1.77
C ALA A 70 -12.86 4.14 -1.88
N ARG A 71 -11.70 3.50 -1.64
CA ARG A 71 -11.59 2.03 -1.69
C ARG A 71 -12.26 1.36 -0.49
N SER A 72 -12.19 1.99 0.69
CA SER A 72 -12.82 1.46 1.89
C SER A 72 -14.34 1.53 1.82
N GLU A 73 -14.92 2.57 1.21
CA GLU A 73 -16.37 2.61 0.94
C GLU A 73 -16.83 1.45 0.06
N ASN A 74 -16.12 1.15 -1.03
CA ASN A 74 -16.44 0.00 -1.90
C ASN A 74 -16.32 -1.34 -1.15
N ALA A 75 -15.29 -1.50 -0.33
CA ALA A 75 -15.13 -2.67 0.51
C ALA A 75 -16.29 -2.79 1.52
N CYS A 76 -16.67 -1.70 2.19
CA CYS A 76 -17.81 -1.67 3.11
C CYS A 76 -19.12 -2.06 2.42
N HIS A 77 -19.37 -1.57 1.20
CA HIS A 77 -20.56 -1.97 0.43
C HIS A 77 -20.58 -3.47 0.11
N THR A 78 -19.42 -4.02 -0.25
CA THR A 78 -19.27 -5.45 -0.51
C THR A 78 -19.54 -6.26 0.76
N LEU A 79 -18.93 -5.87 1.89
CA LEU A 79 -19.12 -6.52 3.18
C LEU A 79 -20.57 -6.41 3.68
N ALA A 80 -21.22 -5.27 3.48
CA ALA A 80 -22.62 -5.06 3.83
C ALA A 80 -23.57 -5.96 3.03
N ALA A 81 -23.25 -6.25 1.75
CA ALA A 81 -24.01 -7.22 0.95
C ALA A 81 -23.92 -8.65 1.52
N HIS A 82 -22.87 -8.95 2.29
CA HIS A 82 -22.69 -10.19 3.03
C HIS A 82 -23.15 -10.11 4.50
N GLY A 83 -23.90 -9.07 4.86
CA GLY A 83 -24.47 -8.89 6.21
C GLY A 83 -23.45 -8.49 7.27
N ILE A 84 -22.27 -8.01 6.87
CA ILE A 84 -21.22 -7.54 7.78
C ILE A 84 -21.33 -6.03 7.92
N THR A 85 -21.58 -5.56 9.13
CA THR A 85 -21.59 -4.12 9.44
C THR A 85 -20.16 -3.63 9.62
N THR A 86 -19.79 -2.58 8.88
CA THR A 86 -18.46 -1.98 8.96
C THR A 86 -18.53 -0.47 9.07
N ALA A 87 -17.46 0.10 9.59
CA ALA A 87 -17.19 1.52 9.58
C ALA A 87 -16.09 1.87 8.56
N THR A 88 -16.08 3.11 8.06
CA THR A 88 -15.00 3.66 7.22
C THR A 88 -14.36 4.86 7.90
N LEU A 89 -13.08 5.10 7.64
CA LEU A 89 -12.34 6.25 8.14
C LEU A 89 -12.42 7.44 7.17
N THR A 90 -12.85 8.59 7.66
CA THR A 90 -12.90 9.84 6.89
C THR A 90 -11.50 10.25 6.45
N GLY A 91 -11.30 10.44 5.13
CA GLY A 91 -10.01 10.82 4.57
C GLY A 91 -8.92 9.74 4.63
N GLY A 92 -9.25 8.55 5.15
CA GLY A 92 -8.38 7.38 5.19
C GLY A 92 -7.06 7.59 5.95
N THR A 93 -6.05 6.79 5.61
CA THR A 93 -4.72 6.89 6.21
C THR A 93 -4.04 8.23 5.93
N THR A 94 -4.43 8.94 4.87
CA THR A 94 -3.87 10.25 4.52
C THR A 94 -4.28 11.30 5.55
N ALA A 95 -5.57 11.37 5.89
CA ALA A 95 -6.05 12.27 6.94
C ALA A 95 -5.46 11.91 8.31
N TRP A 96 -5.42 10.61 8.65
CA TRP A 96 -4.77 10.13 9.87
C TRP A 96 -3.32 10.60 10.01
N ALA A 97 -2.55 10.52 8.93
CA ALA A 97 -1.16 10.98 8.92
C ALA A 97 -1.06 12.51 8.98
N ALA A 98 -1.96 13.23 8.29
CA ALA A 98 -2.00 14.68 8.29
C ALA A 98 -2.32 15.26 9.68
N ASP A 99 -3.17 14.58 10.45
CA ASP A 99 -3.50 14.92 11.84
C ASP A 99 -2.37 14.56 12.84
N GLY A 100 -1.24 14.05 12.34
CA GLY A 100 -0.06 13.76 13.15
C GLY A 100 -0.18 12.49 13.98
N HIS A 101 -1.15 11.62 13.71
CA HIS A 101 -1.32 10.37 14.43
C HIS A 101 -0.23 9.36 14.08
N THR A 102 0.05 8.44 15.01
CA THR A 102 1.12 7.45 14.84
C THR A 102 0.78 6.46 13.73
N LEU A 103 1.75 6.19 12.86
CA LEU A 103 1.70 5.13 11.86
C LEU A 103 2.63 3.99 12.26
N HIS A 104 2.12 2.76 12.24
CA HIS A 104 2.91 1.57 12.34
C HIS A 104 3.47 1.17 10.97
N HIS A 105 4.68 0.62 11.00
CA HIS A 105 5.35 0.09 9.82
C HIS A 105 5.70 -1.37 10.17
N PRO A 106 5.36 -2.35 9.32
CA PRO A 106 5.66 -3.73 9.65
C PRO A 106 7.18 -3.93 9.63
N ASP A 107 7.71 -4.80 10.50
CA ASP A 107 9.16 -5.08 10.52
C ASP A 107 9.68 -5.64 9.19
N SER A 108 8.81 -6.27 8.40
CA SER A 108 9.06 -6.67 7.02
C SER A 108 9.25 -5.48 6.08
N ALA A 109 8.61 -4.33 6.33
CA ALA A 109 8.85 -3.11 5.56
C ALA A 109 10.30 -2.65 5.69
N ARG A 110 10.97 -2.88 6.84
CA ARG A 110 12.41 -2.58 6.96
C ARG A 110 13.27 -3.44 6.03
N ARG A 111 12.79 -4.63 5.65
CA ARG A 111 13.44 -5.53 4.67
C ARG A 111 13.03 -5.24 3.22
N THR A 112 11.80 -4.74 3.00
CA THR A 112 11.28 -4.35 1.67
C THR A 112 11.50 -2.87 1.35
N ALA A 113 12.02 -2.07 2.29
CA ALA A 113 12.37 -0.64 2.14
C ALA A 113 13.63 -0.41 1.28
N TRP A 114 13.85 -1.27 0.30
CA TRP A 114 14.47 -0.80 -0.92
C TRP A 114 13.38 -0.15 -1.75
N ASN A 115 13.13 1.12 -1.46
CA ASN A 115 12.15 1.94 -2.15
C ASN A 115 12.37 1.77 -3.65
N MET A 116 11.29 1.60 -4.42
CA MET A 116 11.27 1.62 -5.90
C MET A 116 12.23 2.69 -6.45
N GLU A 117 12.24 3.85 -5.78
CA GLU A 117 13.07 5.00 -6.07
C GLU A 117 14.59 4.76 -5.92
N ARG A 118 15.03 4.02 -4.90
CA ARG A 118 16.45 3.63 -4.73
C ARG A 118 16.87 2.61 -5.79
N GLN A 119 15.99 1.67 -6.14
CA GLN A 119 16.26 0.67 -7.17
C GLN A 119 16.38 1.32 -8.55
N VAL A 120 15.49 2.27 -8.87
CA VAL A 120 15.55 3.07 -10.10
C VAL A 120 16.80 3.94 -10.13
N ARG A 121 17.12 4.67 -9.05
CA ARG A 121 18.34 5.51 -8.98
C ARG A 121 19.61 4.69 -9.17
N LEU A 122 19.71 3.52 -8.53
CA LEU A 122 20.88 2.65 -8.64
C LEU A 122 21.01 2.05 -10.05
N THR A 123 19.90 1.58 -10.63
CA THR A 123 19.89 0.97 -11.97
C THR A 123 20.19 2.01 -13.05
N ALA A 124 19.53 3.16 -13.01
CA ALA A 124 19.77 4.26 -13.93
C ALA A 124 21.21 4.79 -13.82
N GLY A 125 21.70 5.00 -12.60
CA GLY A 125 23.08 5.41 -12.35
C GLY A 125 24.12 4.42 -12.87
N ALA A 126 23.91 3.12 -12.64
CA ALA A 126 24.80 2.07 -13.13
C ALA A 126 24.84 2.00 -14.67
N VAL A 127 23.69 2.15 -15.35
CA VAL A 127 23.62 2.17 -16.81
C VAL A 127 24.36 3.38 -17.38
N VAL A 128 24.19 4.57 -16.80
CA VAL A 128 24.88 5.79 -17.24
C VAL A 128 26.40 5.68 -17.00
N LEU A 129 26.84 5.21 -15.83
CA LEU A 129 28.27 5.02 -15.53
C LEU A 129 28.92 3.99 -16.45
N THR A 130 28.23 2.88 -16.70
CA THR A 130 28.71 1.82 -17.60
C THR A 130 28.77 2.32 -19.04
N GLY A 131 27.77 3.08 -19.49
CA GLY A 131 27.75 3.69 -20.82
C GLY A 131 28.83 4.76 -21.02
N LEU A 132 29.14 5.57 -20.00
CA LEU A 132 30.27 6.51 -20.02
C LEU A 132 31.63 5.79 -20.04
N ALA A 133 31.78 4.70 -19.28
CA ALA A 133 32.99 3.89 -19.26
C ALA A 133 33.25 3.20 -20.61
N LEU A 134 32.24 2.53 -21.17
CA LEU A 134 32.28 1.93 -22.52
C LEU A 134 32.42 2.98 -23.61
N GLY A 135 31.94 4.20 -23.36
CA GLY A 135 32.10 5.37 -24.21
C GLY A 135 33.55 5.84 -24.40
N ARG A 136 34.50 5.36 -23.58
CA ARG A 136 35.94 5.55 -23.85
C ARG A 136 36.44 4.72 -25.04
N LEU A 137 35.78 3.60 -25.36
CA LEU A 137 36.15 2.73 -26.47
C LEU A 137 35.42 3.11 -27.76
N ARG A 138 34.17 3.59 -27.68
CA ARG A 138 33.40 4.06 -28.83
C ARG A 138 32.61 5.33 -28.46
N PRO A 139 32.80 6.47 -29.15
CA PRO A 139 32.14 7.73 -28.82
C PRO A 139 30.61 7.68 -28.89
N ALA A 140 30.04 6.77 -29.69
CA ALA A 140 28.60 6.58 -29.85
C ALA A 140 27.87 6.24 -28.54
N PHE A 141 28.50 5.53 -27.60
CA PHE A 141 27.86 5.17 -26.32
C PHE A 141 27.70 6.37 -25.37
N ARG A 142 28.47 7.45 -25.58
CA ARG A 142 28.32 8.70 -24.81
C ARG A 142 27.03 9.44 -25.19
N LEU A 143 26.66 9.43 -26.47
CA LEU A 143 25.39 10.01 -26.94
C LEU A 143 24.19 9.21 -26.44
N ALA A 144 24.29 7.88 -26.44
CA ALA A 144 23.25 7.03 -25.86
C ALA A 144 23.07 7.29 -24.34
N SER A 145 24.17 7.43 -23.61
CA SER A 145 24.15 7.74 -22.16
C SER A 145 23.57 9.14 -21.89
N ALA A 146 23.91 10.13 -22.72
CA ALA A 146 23.36 11.48 -22.63
C ALA A 146 21.85 11.52 -22.89
N GLY A 147 21.36 10.73 -23.86
CA GLY A 147 19.93 10.57 -24.12
C GLY A 147 19.17 9.96 -22.94
N ILE A 148 19.71 8.90 -22.33
CA ILE A 148 19.12 8.27 -21.14
C ILE A 148 19.09 9.24 -19.95
N ALA A 149 20.20 9.96 -19.70
CA ALA A 149 20.27 10.97 -18.64
C ALA A 149 19.25 12.11 -18.86
N GLY A 150 19.15 12.61 -20.09
CA GLY A 150 18.18 13.64 -20.46
C GLY A 150 16.73 13.20 -20.26
N GLY A 151 16.40 11.96 -20.65
CA GLY A 151 15.07 11.37 -20.43
C GLY A 151 14.70 11.24 -18.94
N LEU A 152 15.68 10.92 -18.07
CA LEU A 152 15.47 10.85 -16.62
C LEU A 152 15.21 12.24 -16.01
N VAL A 153 15.94 13.26 -16.45
CA VAL A 153 15.72 14.65 -16.02
C VAL A 153 14.35 15.15 -16.47
N TYR A 154 13.97 14.85 -17.71
CA TYR A 154 12.65 15.20 -18.24
C TYR A 154 11.52 14.51 -17.45
N ALA A 155 11.63 13.21 -17.16
CA ALA A 155 10.65 12.47 -16.38
C ALA A 155 10.51 12.98 -14.93
N ALA A 156 11.62 13.41 -14.33
CA ALA A 156 11.61 14.05 -13.01
C ALA A 156 10.89 15.41 -13.04
N LEU A 157 11.07 16.20 -14.11
CA LEU A 157 10.40 17.49 -14.27
C LEU A 157 8.91 17.38 -14.56
N THR A 158 8.46 16.32 -15.25
CA THR A 158 7.06 16.16 -15.66
C THR A 158 6.21 15.31 -14.72
N ASN A 159 6.77 14.81 -13.60
CA ASN A 159 6.08 13.95 -12.64
C ASN A 159 5.30 12.78 -13.28
N THR A 160 5.75 12.28 -14.43
CA THR A 160 5.01 11.27 -15.20
C THR A 160 5.41 9.87 -14.74
N CYS A 161 4.65 9.33 -13.77
CA CYS A 161 4.87 8.02 -13.13
C CYS A 161 4.53 6.78 -14.01
N GLY A 162 4.78 6.82 -15.32
CA GLY A 162 4.51 5.68 -16.22
C GLY A 162 5.34 4.45 -15.88
N MET A 163 6.59 4.65 -15.45
CA MET A 163 7.50 3.56 -15.06
C MET A 163 7.15 2.98 -13.69
N ALA A 164 6.66 3.79 -12.73
CA ALA A 164 6.20 3.28 -11.44
C ALA A 164 5.00 2.34 -11.57
N SER A 165 4.07 2.64 -12.50
CA SER A 165 2.93 1.79 -12.81
C SER A 165 3.33 0.44 -13.44
N LEU A 166 4.41 0.42 -14.24
CA LEU A 166 4.99 -0.80 -14.81
C LEU A 166 5.76 -1.62 -13.78
N LEU A 167 6.55 -0.97 -12.90
CA LEU A 167 7.31 -1.65 -11.87
C LEU A 167 6.41 -2.21 -10.75
N ALA A 168 5.26 -1.58 -10.46
CA ALA A 168 4.26 -2.11 -9.55
C ALA A 168 3.68 -3.46 -9.98
N LYS A 169 3.78 -3.82 -11.27
CA LYS A 169 3.33 -5.12 -11.81
C LYS A 169 4.38 -6.22 -11.70
N LEU A 170 5.61 -5.91 -11.27
CA LEU A 170 6.67 -6.92 -11.13
C LEU A 170 6.39 -7.89 -9.96
N PRO A 171 6.74 -9.17 -10.11
CA PRO A 171 6.41 -10.23 -9.15
C PRO A 171 7.00 -10.03 -7.75
N HIS A 172 8.06 -9.23 -7.60
CA HIS A 172 8.67 -8.90 -6.30
C HIS A 172 7.85 -7.89 -5.48
N ASN A 173 6.91 -7.17 -6.12
CA ASN A 173 6.06 -6.17 -5.47
C ASN A 173 4.63 -6.70 -5.21
N ARG A 174 4.37 -7.98 -5.55
CA ARG A 174 3.14 -8.68 -5.18
C ARG A 174 3.30 -9.29 -3.78
N PRO A 175 2.27 -9.26 -2.92
CA PRO A 175 2.32 -9.95 -1.64
C PRO A 175 2.64 -11.44 -1.87
N ARG A 176 3.54 -12.01 -1.06
CA ARG A 176 3.67 -13.47 -1.00
C ARG A 176 2.38 -14.00 -0.35
N GLN A 177 1.80 -15.06 -0.92
CA GLN A 177 0.56 -15.67 -0.39
C GLN A 177 0.64 -16.00 1.13
N GLY A 178 1.83 -16.25 1.66
CA GLY A 178 2.05 -16.50 3.09
C GLY A 178 1.76 -15.33 4.02
N ASP A 179 1.88 -14.07 3.55
CA ASP A 179 1.60 -12.89 4.37
C ASP A 179 0.08 -12.71 4.56
N LEU A 180 -0.72 -13.05 3.54
CA LEU A 180 -2.18 -13.07 3.63
C LEU A 180 -2.66 -14.20 4.55
N GLU A 181 -2.13 -15.41 4.41
CA GLU A 181 -2.51 -16.53 5.29
C GLU A 181 -2.13 -16.28 6.76
N ALA A 182 -0.97 -15.67 7.02
CA ALA A 182 -0.59 -15.25 8.37
C ALA A 182 -1.55 -14.19 8.93
N THR A 183 -1.99 -13.24 8.09
CA THR A 183 -2.95 -12.21 8.48
C THR A 183 -4.32 -12.83 8.79
N LEU A 184 -4.81 -13.74 7.95
CA LEU A 184 -6.06 -14.46 8.17
C LEU A 184 -6.00 -15.35 9.43
N ALA A 185 -4.86 -16.00 9.69
CA ALA A 185 -4.65 -16.76 10.91
C ALA A 185 -4.66 -15.86 12.17
N ALA A 186 -4.06 -14.68 12.11
CA ALA A 186 -4.11 -13.70 13.20
C ALA A 186 -5.54 -13.21 13.45
N LEU A 187 -6.32 -12.94 12.40
CA LEU A 187 -7.73 -12.55 12.49
C LEU A 187 -8.62 -13.64 13.14
N ARG A 188 -8.34 -14.92 12.87
CA ARG A 188 -9.03 -16.06 13.49
C ARG A 188 -8.75 -16.21 14.99
N ASN A 189 -7.52 -15.91 15.41
CA ASN A 189 -7.05 -16.15 16.78
C ASN A 189 -7.19 -14.95 17.73
N HIS A 190 -7.47 -13.76 17.20
CA HIS A 190 -7.95 -12.62 18.00
C HIS A 190 -9.38 -12.84 18.48
#